data_AF-A7X3L3-F1
#
_entry.id   AF-A7X3L3-F1
#
_cell.length_a   1.000
_cell.length_b   1.000
_cell.length_c   1.000
_cell.angle_alpha   90.00
_cell.angle_beta   90.00
_cell.angle_gamma   90.00
#
_symmetry.space_group_name_H-M   'P 1'
#
loop_
_entity.id
_entity.type
_entity.pdbx_description
1 polymer ?
#
loop_
_entity_poly.entity_id
_entity_poly.type
_entity_poly.pdbx_seq_one_letter_code
_entity_poly.pdbx_strand_id
1 'polypeptide(L)'
;MKALLLLLLLVAVLFKIERAEGENLKCSNCKRAKCSFYEKMECGKDQKVCTAEYIGGNWIRGCAQNCTYTGTSNNVRCCPEKLCNRKLY
;
A
#
# COMPACT_ATOMS: atom_id res chain seq x y z
N MET A 1 -10.37 -39.88 12.26
CA MET A 1 -9.82 -39.30 11.01
C MET A 1 -10.43 -37.95 10.62
N LYS A 2 -11.76 -37.74 10.72
CA LYS A 2 -12.40 -36.46 10.33
C LYS A 2 -12.02 -35.25 11.20
N ALA A 3 -11.76 -35.46 12.50
CA ALA A 3 -11.39 -34.37 13.43
C ALA A 3 -10.01 -33.75 13.14
N LEU A 4 -9.05 -34.54 12.62
CA LEU A 4 -7.70 -34.08 12.33
C LEU A 4 -7.69 -33.12 11.12
N LEU A 5 -8.50 -33.43 10.11
CA LEU A 5 -8.70 -32.59 8.93
C LEU A 5 -9.33 -31.24 9.27
N LEU A 6 -10.31 -31.23 10.19
CA LEU A 6 -10.93 -30.01 10.68
C LEU A 6 -9.95 -29.12 11.45
N LEU A 7 -9.08 -29.71 12.28
CA LEU A 7 -8.03 -28.97 12.99
C LEU A 7 -7.02 -28.32 12.02
N LEU A 8 -6.57 -29.07 11.00
CA LEU A 8 -5.63 -28.55 10.00
C LEU A 8 -6.24 -27.43 9.16
N LEU A 9 -7.53 -27.53 8.81
CA LEU A 9 -8.27 -26.47 8.14
C LEU A 9 -8.39 -25.21 9.01
N LEU A 10 -8.67 -25.38 10.31
CA LEU A 10 -8.77 -24.26 11.25
C LEU A 10 -7.43 -23.51 11.36
N VAL A 11 -6.34 -24.26 11.50
CA VAL A 11 -4.98 -23.72 11.58
C VAL A 11 -4.61 -22.99 10.28
N ALA A 12 -4.89 -23.59 9.11
CA ALA A 12 -4.62 -22.96 7.82
C ALA A 12 -5.41 -21.65 7.61
N VAL A 13 -6.65 -21.58 8.12
CA VAL A 13 -7.47 -20.37 8.09
C VAL A 13 -6.90 -19.30 9.03
N LEU A 14 -6.53 -19.65 10.26
CA LEU A 14 -5.90 -18.72 11.22
C LEU A 14 -4.58 -18.15 10.68
N PHE A 15 -3.70 -19.00 10.12
CA PHE A 15 -2.45 -18.54 9.50
C PHE A 15 -2.66 -17.69 8.24
N LYS A 16 -3.75 -17.90 7.49
CA LYS A 16 -4.11 -17.01 6.37
C LYS A 16 -4.63 -15.65 6.84
N ILE A 17 -5.33 -15.60 7.97
CA ILE A 17 -5.85 -14.36 8.56
C ILE A 17 -4.71 -13.52 9.11
N GLU A 18 -3.74 -14.11 9.83
CA GLU A 18 -2.56 -13.39 10.34
C GLU A 18 -1.67 -12.84 9.21
N ARG A 19 -1.58 -13.54 8.07
CA ARG A 19 -0.80 -13.06 6.92
C ARG A 19 -1.38 -11.80 6.26
N ALA A 20 -2.64 -11.46 6.54
CA ALA A 20 -3.26 -10.22 6.08
C ALA A 20 -3.05 -9.04 7.04
N GLU A 21 -2.62 -9.28 8.30
CA GLU A 21 -2.42 -8.25 9.32
C GLU A 21 -0.95 -7.86 9.56
N GLY A 22 0.01 -8.58 8.97
CA GLY A 22 1.43 -8.44 9.31
C GLY A 22 2.34 -7.73 8.31
N GLU A 23 1.94 -7.57 7.04
CA GLU A 23 2.77 -6.86 6.07
C GLU A 23 2.32 -5.40 5.95
N ASN A 24 3.06 -4.51 6.60
CA ASN A 24 2.94 -3.08 6.35
C ASN A 24 3.04 -2.82 4.84
N LEU A 25 2.04 -2.13 4.27
CA LEU A 25 2.03 -1.77 2.87
C LEU A 25 3.36 -1.08 2.52
N LYS A 26 3.93 -1.39 1.35
CA LYS A 26 5.16 -0.74 0.89
C LYS A 26 4.87 0.14 -0.31
N CYS A 27 5.16 1.42 -0.20
CA CYS A 27 4.91 2.42 -1.25
C CYS A 27 6.21 3.07 -1.72
N SER A 28 6.18 3.72 -2.89
CA SER A 28 7.24 4.66 -3.24
C SER A 28 7.13 5.90 -2.36
N ASN A 29 8.29 6.39 -1.92
CA ASN A 29 8.40 7.63 -1.16
C ASN A 29 9.07 8.69 -2.03
N CYS A 30 8.56 9.91 -2.00
CA CYS A 30 9.19 11.04 -2.66
C CYS A 30 8.67 12.34 -2.04
N LYS A 31 9.56 13.17 -1.50
CA LYS A 31 9.20 14.44 -0.82
C LYS A 31 9.73 15.69 -1.53
N ARG A 32 10.46 15.56 -2.64
CA ARG A 32 11.18 16.67 -3.30
C ARG A 32 11.20 16.51 -4.83
N ALA A 33 11.72 17.52 -5.52
CA ALA A 33 11.70 17.68 -6.97
C ALA A 33 12.31 16.55 -7.83
N LYS A 34 12.99 15.56 -7.21
CA LYS A 34 13.49 14.38 -7.91
C LYS A 34 13.00 13.12 -7.21
N CYS A 35 11.95 12.51 -7.75
CA CYS A 35 11.54 11.18 -7.32
C CYS A 35 12.44 10.13 -7.95
N SER A 36 13.28 9.49 -7.14
CA SER A 36 13.96 8.28 -7.56
C SER A 36 12.95 7.13 -7.66
N PHE A 37 12.97 6.37 -8.75
CA PHE A 37 12.15 5.17 -8.90
C PHE A 37 12.48 4.07 -7.88
N TYR A 38 13.52 4.24 -7.08
CA TYR A 38 14.04 3.24 -6.14
C TYR A 38 13.73 3.56 -4.68
N GLU A 39 13.27 4.77 -4.37
CA GLU A 39 12.89 5.15 -3.00
C GLU A 39 11.57 4.48 -2.62
N LYS A 40 11.63 3.64 -1.58
CA LYS A 40 10.52 2.85 -1.06
C LYS A 40 10.44 3.07 0.44
N MET A 41 9.23 3.08 0.99
CA MET A 41 8.98 3.13 2.42
C MET A 41 7.95 2.08 2.82
N GLU A 42 8.10 1.56 4.04
CA GLU A 42 7.03 0.84 4.71
C GLU A 42 6.05 1.87 5.28
N CYS A 43 4.78 1.61 5.07
CA CYS A 43 3.69 2.43 5.59
C CYS A 43 3.46 2.11 7.06
N GLY A 44 2.92 3.08 7.80
CA GLY A 44 2.47 2.84 9.17
C GLY A 44 1.31 1.85 9.22
N LYS A 45 1.05 1.29 10.41
CA LYS A 45 0.02 0.27 10.67
C LYS A 45 -1.37 0.62 10.11
N ASP A 46 -1.74 1.89 10.18
CA ASP A 46 -3.06 2.36 9.74
C ASP A 46 -3.06 2.88 8.29
N GLN A 47 -1.89 2.95 7.65
CA GLN A 47 -1.73 3.49 6.31
C GLN A 47 -1.89 2.40 5.25
N LYS A 48 -3.11 2.30 4.69
CA LYS A 48 -3.52 1.22 3.80
C LYS A 48 -3.49 1.57 2.31
N VAL A 49 -3.07 2.78 1.96
CA VAL A 49 -3.00 3.22 0.55
C VAL A 49 -1.68 3.91 0.24
N CYS A 50 -1.15 3.64 -0.96
CA CYS A 50 -0.11 4.45 -1.56
C CYS A 50 -0.72 5.69 -2.22
N THR A 51 -0.04 6.83 -2.10
CA THR A 51 -0.47 8.10 -2.68
C THR A 51 0.59 8.67 -3.61
N ALA A 52 0.14 9.40 -4.62
CA ALA A 52 0.96 10.24 -5.48
C ALA A 52 0.20 11.54 -5.78
N GLU A 53 0.85 12.68 -5.61
CA GLU A 53 0.27 13.98 -5.84
C GLU A 53 1.22 14.88 -6.65
N TYR A 54 0.73 15.59 -7.65
CA TYR A 54 1.50 16.52 -8.47
C TYR A 54 1.32 17.95 -7.97
N ILE A 55 2.37 18.51 -7.35
CA ILE A 55 2.38 19.85 -6.76
C ILE A 55 3.56 20.63 -7.32
N GLY A 56 3.31 21.82 -7.89
CA GLY A 56 4.37 22.75 -8.29
C GLY A 56 5.40 22.14 -9.25
N GLY A 57 4.95 21.36 -10.23
CA GLY A 57 5.82 20.74 -11.22
C GLY A 57 6.41 19.38 -10.81
N ASN A 58 6.10 18.88 -9.61
CA ASN A 58 6.76 17.72 -9.02
C ASN A 58 5.76 16.71 -8.47
N TRP A 59 6.10 15.43 -8.56
CA TRP A 59 5.36 14.37 -7.88
C TRP A 59 5.83 14.23 -6.43
N ILE A 60 4.88 14.08 -5.52
CA ILE A 60 5.07 13.76 -4.11
C ILE A 60 4.42 12.40 -3.90
N ARG A 61 5.09 11.48 -3.22
CA ARG A 61 4.64 10.10 -3.06
C ARG A 61 4.78 9.65 -1.62
N GLY A 62 3.83 8.86 -1.15
CA GLY A 62 3.89 8.30 0.19
C GLY A 62 2.78 7.31 0.48
N CYS A 63 2.46 7.22 1.77
CA CYS A 63 1.42 6.37 2.33
C CYS A 63 0.36 7.24 3.00
N ALA A 64 -0.91 6.83 2.95
CA ALA A 64 -1.99 7.46 3.70
C ALA A 64 -2.93 6.41 4.31
N GLN A 65 -3.70 6.81 5.32
CA GLN A 65 -4.76 5.98 5.89
C GLN A 65 -5.93 5.87 4.92
N ASN A 66 -6.39 7.01 4.43
CA ASN A 66 -7.46 7.14 3.45
C ASN A 66 -6.99 8.02 2.29
N CYS A 67 -7.60 7.84 1.13
CA CYS A 67 -7.42 8.76 0.02
C CYS A 67 -8.52 9.83 0.07
N THR A 68 -8.15 11.08 0.37
CA THR A 68 -9.12 12.20 0.42
C THR A 68 -9.71 12.53 -0.95
N TYR A 69 -9.08 12.08 -2.03
CA TYR A 69 -9.58 12.21 -3.40
C TYR A 69 -10.06 10.86 -3.92
N THR A 70 -11.37 10.63 -3.85
CA THR A 70 -12.04 9.52 -4.54
C THR A 70 -12.13 9.84 -6.03
N GLY A 71 -11.00 9.82 -6.75
CA GLY A 71 -10.96 10.02 -8.19
C GLY A 71 -9.58 10.35 -8.74
N THR A 72 -9.33 9.98 -9.99
CA THR A 72 -8.21 10.49 -10.79
C THR A 72 -8.46 11.95 -11.14
N SER A 73 -8.12 12.85 -10.21
CA SER A 73 -7.67 14.18 -10.62
C SER A 73 -6.30 14.01 -11.27
N ASN A 74 -6.00 14.76 -12.33
CA ASN A 74 -4.67 14.72 -12.99
C ASN A 74 -3.51 14.94 -12.00
N ASN A 75 -3.82 15.48 -10.81
CA ASN A 75 -2.85 15.80 -9.79
C ASN A 75 -2.85 14.86 -8.58
N VAL A 76 -3.79 13.91 -8.41
CA VAL A 76 -3.79 12.99 -7.24
C VAL A 76 -4.16 11.57 -7.67
N ARG A 77 -3.37 10.59 -7.23
CA ARG A 77 -3.60 9.16 -7.45
C ARG A 77 -3.38 8.38 -6.17
N CYS A 78 -4.30 7.47 -5.88
CA CYS A 78 -4.18 6.53 -4.77
C CYS A 78 -4.37 5.09 -5.25
N CYS A 79 -3.74 4.14 -4.58
CA CYS A 79 -3.89 2.73 -4.89
C CYS A 79 -3.48 1.87 -3.68
N PRO A 80 -4.13 0.71 -3.47
CA PRO A 80 -3.91 -0.11 -2.27
C PRO A 80 -2.78 -1.15 -2.42
N GLU A 81 -2.18 -1.25 -3.61
CA GLU A 81 -1.21 -2.29 -3.93
C GLU A 81 0.24 -1.87 -3.62
N LYS A 82 1.08 -2.86 -3.35
CA LYS A 82 2.51 -2.66 -3.10
C LYS A 82 3.18 -1.92 -4.27
N LEU A 83 3.79 -0.76 -3.99
CA LEU A 83 4.52 0.10 -4.93
C LEU A 83 3.69 0.58 -6.13
N CYS A 84 2.37 0.58 -6.04
CA CYS A 84 1.50 0.97 -7.15
C CYS A 84 1.63 2.45 -7.54
N ASN A 85 2.12 3.30 -6.62
CA ASN A 85 2.41 4.72 -6.88
C ASN A 85 3.80 4.96 -7.53
N ARG A 86 4.49 3.91 -8.00
CA ARG A 86 5.83 4.00 -8.60
C ARG A 86 5.83 4.55 -10.03
N LYS A 87 4.84 4.18 -10.85
CA LYS A 87 4.69 4.62 -12.23
C LYS A 87 3.48 5.52 -12.34
N LEU A 88 3.71 6.75 -12.77
CA LEU A 88 2.68 7.73 -13.07
C LEU A 88 2.82 7.97 -14.57
N TYR A 89 1.81 7.55 -15.33
CA TYR A 89 1.75 7.68 -16.78
C TYR A 89 1.21 9.06 -17.12
#